data_AF-A0A839P881-F1
#
_entry.id   AF-A0A839P881-F1
#
_cell.length_a   1.000
_cell.length_b   1.000
_cell.length_c   1.000
_cell.angle_alpha   90.00
_cell.angle_beta   90.00
_cell.angle_gamma   90.00
#
_symmetry.space_group_name_H-M   'P 1'
#
loop_
_entity.id
_entity.type
_entity.pdbx_description
1 polymer ?
#
loop_
_entity_poly.entity_id
_entity_poly.type
_entity_poly.pdbx_seq_one_letter_code
_entity_poly.pdbx_strand_id
1 'polypeptide(L)'
;MKLENINYSRSTALVTGASSGIGRAIAFELAARGVRNMVFVARGEEKLAKAASELRQSAPGIDVREISTDLSKHDAPAEVQRQVQV
;
A
#
# COMPACT_ATOMS: atom_id res chain seq x y z
N MET A 1 -25.76 4.14 11.30
CA MET A 1 -24.78 4.69 10.35
C MET A 1 -24.59 3.68 9.24
N LYS A 2 -25.23 3.87 8.08
CA LYS A 2 -24.97 3.03 6.90
C LYS A 2 -23.67 3.53 6.29
N LEU A 3 -22.65 2.68 6.24
CA LEU A 3 -21.46 2.98 5.44
C LEU A 3 -21.90 2.95 3.98
N GLU A 4 -22.22 4.11 3.44
CA GLU A 4 -22.55 4.26 2.02
C GLU A 4 -21.35 3.82 1.18
N ASN A 5 -21.62 3.24 0.00
CA ASN A 5 -20.63 2.66 -0.90
C ASN A 5 -19.49 3.66 -1.22
N ILE A 6 -18.38 3.57 -0.49
CA ILE A 6 -17.18 4.36 -0.78
C ILE A 6 -16.60 3.85 -2.10
N ASN A 7 -16.58 4.71 -3.11
CA ASN A 7 -15.92 4.42 -4.38
C ASN A 7 -14.42 4.71 -4.27
N TYR A 8 -13.61 3.65 -4.31
CA TYR A 8 -12.16 3.75 -4.17
C TYR A 8 -11.39 3.84 -5.50
N SER A 9 -12.07 3.82 -6.65
CA SER A 9 -11.43 3.75 -7.97
C SER A 9 -10.51 4.92 -8.34
N ARG A 10 -10.70 6.08 -7.70
CA ARG A 10 -9.86 7.29 -7.91
C ARG A 10 -8.93 7.58 -6.72
N SER A 11 -8.89 6.68 -5.74
CA SER A 11 -8.08 6.86 -4.53
C SER A 11 -6.69 6.27 -4.70
N THR A 12 -5.74 6.83 -3.97
CA THR A 12 -4.44 6.21 -3.70
C THR A 12 -4.44 5.72 -2.26
N ALA A 13 -4.06 4.46 -2.04
CA ALA A 13 -3.94 3.92 -0.68
C ALA A 13 -2.48 3.69 -0.30
N LEU A 14 -2.04 4.36 0.76
CA LEU A 14 -0.77 4.08 1.41
C LEU A 14 -0.99 3.14 2.59
N VAL A 15 -0.27 2.02 2.60
CA VAL A 15 -0.37 1.00 3.65
C VAL A 15 1.01 0.74 4.25
N THR A 16 1.13 1.01 5.54
CA THR A 16 2.33 0.70 6.33
C THR A 16 2.29 -0.75 6.83
N GLY A 17 3.45 -1.40 6.94
CA GLY A 17 3.51 -2.82 7.27
C GLY A 17 2.92 -3.71 6.18
N ALA A 18 2.84 -3.23 4.93
CA ALA A 18 2.17 -3.91 3.82
C ALA A 18 2.82 -5.25 3.40
N SER A 19 4.04 -5.51 3.85
CA SER A 19 4.76 -6.75 3.53
C SER A 19 4.17 -8.01 4.17
N SER A 20 3.36 -7.89 5.25
CA SER A 20 2.86 -9.07 5.99
C SER A 20 1.67 -8.77 6.90
N GLY A 21 1.03 -9.82 7.42
CA GLY A 21 0.03 -9.73 8.48
C GLY A 21 -1.15 -8.84 8.10
N ILE A 22 -1.59 -8.00 9.06
CA ILE A 22 -2.76 -7.14 8.92
C ILE A 22 -2.55 -6.10 7.80
N GLY A 23 -1.37 -5.49 7.70
CA GLY A 23 -1.07 -4.51 6.65
C GLY A 23 -1.23 -5.10 5.25
N ARG A 24 -0.70 -6.32 5.03
CA ARG A 24 -0.90 -7.05 3.77
C ARG A 24 -2.38 -7.34 3.51
N ALA A 25 -3.11 -7.85 4.51
CA ALA A 25 -4.54 -8.13 4.35
C ALA A 25 -5.35 -6.88 4.00
N ILE A 26 -5.08 -5.74 4.64
CA ILE A 26 -5.70 -4.45 4.34
C ILE A 26 -5.39 -4.01 2.91
N ALA A 27 -4.13 -4.12 2.47
CA ALA A 27 -3.75 -3.72 1.13
C ALA A 27 -4.49 -4.52 0.04
N PHE A 28 -4.62 -5.83 0.22
CA PHE A 28 -5.33 -6.71 -0.70
C PHE A 28 -6.85 -6.43 -0.70
N GLU A 29 -7.43 -6.19 0.47
CA GLU A 29 -8.84 -5.82 0.58
C GLU A 29 -9.14 -4.47 -0.07
N LEU A 30 -8.26 -3.48 0.06
CA LEU A 30 -8.41 -2.18 -0.60
C LEU A 30 -8.35 -2.30 -2.14
N ALA A 31 -7.45 -3.15 -2.66
CA ALA A 31 -7.40 -3.47 -4.09
C ALA A 31 -8.70 -4.14 -4.56
N ALA A 32 -9.23 -5.10 -3.80
CA ALA A 32 -10.49 -5.78 -4.08
C ALA A 32 -11.68 -4.81 -4.07
N ARG A 33 -11.64 -3.77 -3.22
CA ARG A 33 -12.63 -2.68 -3.15
C ARG A 33 -12.50 -1.63 -4.26
N GLY A 34 -11.51 -1.77 -5.14
CA GLY A 34 -11.40 -0.93 -6.33
C GLY A 34 -10.25 0.07 -6.31
N VAL A 35 -9.42 0.14 -5.27
CA VAL A 35 -8.20 0.96 -5.33
C VAL A 35 -7.30 0.43 -6.46
N ARG A 36 -6.73 1.33 -7.25
CA ARG A 36 -5.81 0.98 -8.35
C ARG A 36 -4.41 1.55 -8.16
N ASN A 37 -4.22 2.53 -7.27
CA ASN A 37 -2.90 3.09 -6.96
C ASN A 37 -2.56 2.78 -5.51
N MET A 38 -1.52 1.98 -5.27
CA MET A 38 -1.11 1.53 -3.95
C MET A 38 0.31 2.01 -3.64
N VAL A 39 0.54 2.39 -2.39
CA VAL A 39 1.89 2.63 -1.85
C VAL A 39 2.11 1.68 -0.68
N PHE A 40 3.09 0.82 -0.83
CA PHE A 40 3.46 -0.19 0.14
C PHE A 40 4.66 0.31 0.93
N VAL A 41 4.55 0.39 2.25
CA VAL A 41 5.64 0.84 3.13
C VAL A 41 5.97 -0.25 4.14
N ALA A 42 7.21 -0.72 4.17
CA ALA A 42 7.69 -1.64 5.21
C ALA A 42 9.23 -1.63 5.29
N ARG A 43 9.80 -2.30 6.31
CA ARG A 43 11.26 -2.35 6.50
C ARG A 43 11.99 -3.34 5.60
N GLY A 44 11.36 -4.47 5.27
CA GLY A 44 12.01 -5.58 4.56
C GLY A 44 11.74 -5.52 3.07
N GLU A 45 12.73 -5.09 2.28
CA GLU A 45 12.61 -4.88 0.84
C GLU A 45 12.14 -6.14 0.09
N GLU A 46 12.77 -7.29 0.32
CA GLU A 46 12.38 -8.55 -0.35
C GLU A 46 10.95 -8.96 -0.04
N LYS A 47 10.53 -8.84 1.23
CA LYS A 47 9.15 -9.19 1.64
C LYS A 47 8.14 -8.20 1.07
N LEU A 48 8.52 -6.93 0.94
CA LEU A 48 7.70 -5.88 0.34
C LEU A 48 7.51 -6.12 -1.16
N ALA A 49 8.59 -6.40 -1.88
CA ALA A 49 8.59 -6.72 -3.29
C ALA A 49 7.78 -7.98 -3.60
N LYS A 50 7.91 -9.02 -2.76
CA LYS A 50 7.08 -10.22 -2.86
C LYS A 50 5.60 -9.89 -2.70
N ALA A 51 5.21 -9.15 -1.65
CA ALA A 51 3.81 -8.79 -1.41
C ALA A 51 3.23 -7.92 -2.55
N ALA A 52 4.02 -6.99 -3.08
CA ALA A 52 3.61 -6.16 -4.21
C ALA A 52 3.44 -6.97 -5.50
N SER A 53 4.36 -7.90 -5.78
CA SER A 53 4.24 -8.83 -6.93
C SER A 53 3.00 -9.71 -6.83
N GLU A 54 2.73 -10.29 -5.65
CA GLU A 54 1.52 -11.08 -5.41
C GLU A 54 0.24 -10.23 -5.60
N LEU A 55 0.23 -8.97 -5.15
CA LEU A 55 -0.91 -8.09 -5.36
C LEU A 55 -1.13 -7.81 -6.86
N ARG A 56 -0.06 -7.45 -7.59
CA ARG A 56 -0.11 -7.21 -9.04
C ARG A 56 -0.62 -8.43 -9.82
N GLN A 57 -0.25 -9.64 -9.41
CA GLN A 57 -0.75 -10.89 -9.99
C GLN A 57 -2.25 -11.09 -9.72
N SER A 58 -2.70 -10.79 -8.50
CA SER A 58 -4.11 -10.98 -8.10
C SER A 58 -5.07 -9.91 -8.61
N ALA A 59 -4.57 -8.72 -8.93
CA ALA A 59 -5.37 -7.56 -9.34
C ALA A 59 -4.75 -6.90 -10.60
N PRO A 60 -5.09 -7.38 -11.81
CA PRO A 60 -4.58 -6.81 -13.04
C PRO A 60 -4.87 -5.30 -13.17
N GLY A 61 -3.86 -4.54 -13.59
CA GLY A 61 -3.97 -3.09 -13.77
C GLY A 61 -3.82 -2.27 -12.48
N ILE A 62 -3.46 -2.89 -11.36
CA ILE A 62 -3.06 -2.16 -10.15
C ILE A 62 -1.62 -1.65 -10.29
N ASP A 63 -1.39 -0.39 -9.94
CA ASP A 63 -0.07 0.16 -9.73
C ASP A 63 0.31 0.07 -8.25
N VAL A 64 1.53 -0.36 -7.98
CA VAL A 64 2.05 -0.52 -6.62
C VAL A 64 3.44 0.11 -6.57
N ARG A 65 3.58 1.17 -5.79
CA ARG A 65 4.89 1.76 -5.43
C ARG A 65 5.34 1.17 -4.11
N GLU A 66 6.60 0.78 -4.02
CA GLU A 66 7.19 0.18 -2.83
C GLU A 66 8.17 1.17 -2.20
N ILE A 67 8.05 1.42 -0.89
CA ILE A 67 8.94 2.29 -0.13
C ILE A 67 9.49 1.47 1.04
N SER A 68 10.75 1.05 0.92
CA SER A 68 11.46 0.37 1.99
C SER A 68 11.96 1.39 3.01
N THR A 69 11.37 1.43 4.20
CA THR A 69 11.80 2.34 5.25
C THR A 69 11.44 1.85 6.65
N ASP A 70 12.18 2.34 7.64
CA ASP A 70 11.91 2.13 9.05
C ASP A 70 11.15 3.32 9.64
N LEU A 71 9.83 3.19 9.74
CA LEU A 71 8.93 4.20 10.29
C LEU A 71 9.11 4.46 11.80
N SER A 72 9.96 3.71 12.50
CA SER A 72 10.33 4.05 13.88
C SER A 72 11.28 5.25 13.97
N LYS A 73 11.93 5.63 12.86
CA LYS A 73 12.79 6.82 12.79
C LYS A 73 11.94 8.08 12.68
N HIS A 74 12.31 9.11 13.44
CA HIS A 74 11.59 10.39 13.53
C HIS A 74 11.26 11.00 12.16
N ASP A 75 12.21 11.02 11.22
CA ASP A 75 12.04 11.68 9.93
C ASP A 75 11.44 10.78 8.82
N ALA A 76 11.23 9.49 9.12
CA ALA A 76 10.76 8.54 8.11
C ALA A 76 9.37 8.87 7.53
N PRO A 77 8.38 9.35 8.30
CA PRO A 77 7.10 9.77 7.73
C PRO A 77 7.23 10.92 6.72
N ALA A 78 8.10 11.89 6.99
CA ALA A 78 8.35 13.01 6.08
C ALA A 78 9.06 12.54 4.80
N GLU A 79 9.96 11.57 4.90
CA GLU A 79 10.60 10.95 3.75
C GLU A 79 9.60 10.17 2.88
N VAL A 80 8.73 9.37 3.50
CA VAL A 80 7.65 8.68 2.80
C VAL A 80 6.73 9.67 2.08
N GLN A 81 6.34 10.76 2.75
CA GLN A 81 5.50 11.79 2.15
C GLN A 81 6.11 12.35 0.86
N ARG A 82 7.40 12.70 0.88
CA ARG A 82 8.12 13.21 -0.30
C ARG A 82 8.11 12.22 -1.45
N GLN A 83 8.29 10.92 -1.17
CA GLN A 83 8.29 9.87 -2.19
C GLN A 83 6.90 9.56 -2.76
N VAL A 84 5.82 10.00 -2.10
CA VAL A 84 4.44 9.81 -2.58
C VAL A 84 3.96 10.97 -3.47
N GLN A 85 4.41 12.20 -3.20
CA GLN A 85 3.94 13.42 -3.88
C GLN A 85 4.59 13.70 -5.26
N VAL A 86 5.08 12.66 -5.95
CA VAL A 86 5.75 12.76 -7.27
C VAL A 86 4.89 12.21 -8.38
#